data_AF-A0A3B9NLM9-F1
#
_entry.id   AF-A0A3B9NLM9-F1
#
_cell.length_a   1.000
_cell.length_b   1.000
_cell.length_c   1.000
_cell.angle_alpha   90.00
_cell.angle_beta   90.00
_cell.angle_gamma   90.00
#
_symmetry.space_group_name_H-M   'P 1'
#
loop_
_entity.id
_entity.type
_entity.pdbx_description
1 polymer ?
#
loop_
_entity_poly.entity_id
_entity_poly.type
_entity_poly.pdbx_seq_one_letter_code
_entity_poly.pdbx_strand_id
1 'polypeptide(L)' 'MIVNYLSDGGIFVVQTLTGLIVLALNLRFLMQVSRANYYNPIAQGLVKATNPLIAPFRSVLPILGRIDLANMMAA' A
#
# COMPACT_ATOMS: atom_id res chain seq x y z
N MET A 1 -32.82 12.96 -14.91
CA MET A 1 -31.81 12.57 -15.93
C MET A 1 -30.44 13.18 -15.63
N ILE A 2 -30.27 14.51 -15.62
CA ILE A 2 -28.97 15.18 -15.32
C ILE A 2 -28.41 14.83 -13.93
N VAL A 3 -29.27 14.81 -12.90
CA VAL A 3 -28.87 14.48 -11.51
C VAL A 3 -28.32 13.06 -11.39
N ASN A 4 -28.80 12.11 -12.21
CA ASN A 4 -28.31 10.72 -12.19
C ASN A 4 -26.89 10.63 -12.76
N TYR A 5 -26.58 11.32 -13.86
CA TYR A 5 -25.23 11.30 -14.44
C TYR A 5 -24.16 11.90 -13.51
N LEU A 6 -24.50 12.94 -12.75
CA LEU A 6 -23.58 13.53 -11.77
C LEU A 6 -23.34 12.57 -10.59
N SER A 7 -24.39 11.89 -10.13
CA SER A 7 -24.29 10.84 -9.12
C SER A 7 -23.43 9.67 -9.61
N ASP A 8 -23.68 9.19 -10.84
CA ASP A 8 -22.96 8.06 -11.43
C ASP A 8 -21.48 8.39 -11.64
N GLY A 9 -21.17 9.60 -12.11
CA GLY A 9 -19.79 10.09 -12.25
C GLY A 9 -19.06 10.19 -10.91
N GLY A 10 -19.72 10.73 -9.88
CA GLY A 10 -19.15 10.80 -8.54
C GLY A 10 -18.88 9.41 -7.94
N ILE A 11 -19.83 8.49 -8.09
CA ILE A 11 -19.69 7.09 -7.63
C ILE A 11 -18.54 6.40 -8.35
N PHE A 12 -18.39 6.59 -9.67
CA PHE A 12 -17.30 6.00 -10.46
C PHE A 12 -15.92 6.42 -9.97
N VAL A 13 -15.73 7.72 -9.70
CA VAL A 13 -14.46 8.25 -9.18
C VAL A 13 -14.14 7.64 -7.82
N VAL A 14 -15.12 7.60 -6.91
CA VAL A 14 -14.94 7.00 -5.58
C VAL A 14 -14.60 5.51 -5.68
N GLN A 15 -15.30 4.75 -6.54
CA GLN A 15 -15.03 3.33 -6.76
C GLN A 15 -13.62 3.12 -7.31
N THR A 16 -13.19 3.93 -8.28
CA THR A 16 -11.86 3.81 -8.89
C THR A 16 -10.75 4.13 -7.89
N LEU A 17 -10.89 5.22 -7.13
CA LEU A 17 -9.92 5.57 -6.08
C LEU A 17 -9.84 4.50 -5.00
N THR A 18 -10.98 3.97 -4.58
CA THR A 18 -11.05 2.86 -3.61
C THR A 18 -10.35 1.62 -4.17
N GLY A 19 -10.62 1.26 -5.42
CA GLY A 19 -9.95 0.14 -6.10
C GLY A 19 -8.44 0.31 -6.21
N LEU A 20 -7.97 1.52 -6.53
CA LEU A 20 -6.53 1.84 -6.60
C LEU A 20 -5.85 1.72 -5.23
N ILE A 21 -6.50 2.16 -4.16
CA ILE A 21 -5.99 2.01 -2.79
C ILE A 21 -5.87 0.52 -2.43
N VAL A 22 -6.92 -0.27 -2.69
CA VAL A 22 -6.93 -1.72 -2.45
C VAL A 22 -5.84 -2.41 -3.27
N LEU A 23 -5.67 -2.04 -4.54
CA LEU A 23 -4.62 -2.56 -5.41
C LEU A 23 -3.23 -2.25 -4.84
N ALA A 24 -2.98 -1.01 -4.41
CA ALA A 24 -1.70 -0.61 -3.83
C ALA A 24 -1.36 -1.40 -2.56
N LEU A 25 -2.35 -1.67 -1.71
CA LEU A 25 -2.18 -2.51 -0.52
C LEU A 25 -1.86 -3.97 -0.88
N ASN A 26 -2.59 -4.55 -1.84
CA ASN A 26 -2.32 -5.91 -2.34
C ASN A 26 -0.94 -6.02 -2.97
N LEU A 27 -0.52 -5.02 -3.74
CA LEU A 27 0.80 -4.98 -4.34
C LEU A 27 1.89 -4.91 -3.25
N ARG A 28 1.66 -4.17 -2.16
CA ARG A 28 2.56 -4.17 -1.00
C ARG A 28 2.65 -5.54 -0.34
N PHE A 29 1.53 -6.23 -0.18
CA PHE A 29 1.50 -7.60 0.33
C PHE A 29 2.26 -8.55 -0.60
N LEU A 30 2.05 -8.46 -1.92
CA LEU A 30 2.73 -9.29 -2.91
C LEU A 30 4.24 -9.06 -2.91
N MET A 31 4.70 -7.82 -2.77
CA MET A 31 6.13 -7.51 -2.63
C MET A 31 6.74 -8.14 -1.37
N GLN A 32 5.99 -8.20 -0.27
CA GLN A 32 6.44 -8.87 0.96
C GLN A 32 6.51 -10.40 0.77
N VAL A 33 5.49 -11.01 0.16
CA VAL A 33 5.43 -12.46 -0.08
C VAL A 33 6.49 -12.91 -1.08
N SER A 34 6.69 -12.16 -2.16
CA SER A 34 7.69 -12.45 -3.20
C SER A 34 9.12 -12.14 -2.77
N ARG A 35 9.33 -11.59 -1.56
CA ARG A 35 10.64 -11.09 -1.09
C ARG A 35 11.27 -10.10 -2.09
N ALA A 36 10.45 -9.25 -2.70
CA ALA A 36 10.92 -8.26 -3.65
C ALA A 36 11.97 -7.35 -3.02
N ASN A 37 13.01 -7.01 -3.80
CA ASN A 37 14.11 -6.21 -3.32
C ASN A 37 13.61 -4.83 -2.82
N TYR A 38 13.73 -4.57 -1.51
CA TYR A 38 13.35 -3.31 -0.88
C TYR A 38 14.16 -2.09 -1.36
N TYR A 39 15.31 -2.32 -2.00
CA TYR A 39 16.09 -1.24 -2.62
C TYR A 39 15.50 -0.77 -3.96
N ASN A 40 14.47 -1.44 -4.49
CA ASN A 40 13.79 -0.98 -5.70
C ASN A 40 13.01 0.32 -5.39
N PRO A 41 13.24 1.43 -6.12
CA PRO A 41 12.54 2.69 -5.91
C PRO A 41 11.01 2.56 -6.00
N ILE A 42 10.50 1.61 -6.80
CA ILE A 42 9.06 1.32 -6.92
C ILE A 42 8.54 0.71 -5.61
N ALA A 43 9.29 -0.23 -5.02
CA ALA A 43 8.92 -0.86 -3.76
C ALA A 43 8.91 0.16 -2.61
N GLN A 44 9.91 1.05 -2.56
CA GLN A 44 9.95 2.12 -1.56
C GLN A 44 8.82 3.13 -1.73
N GLY A 45 8.50 3.51 -2.98
CA GLY A 45 7.40 4.39 -3.30
C GLY A 45 6.07 3.83 -2.79
N LEU A 46 5.79 2.56 -3.08
CA LEU A 46 4.56 1.90 -2.66
C LEU A 46 4.45 1.76 -1.13
N VAL A 47 5.55 1.41 -0.45
CA VAL A 47 5.58 1.32 1.02
C VAL A 47 5.35 2.70 1.66
N LYS A 48 5.95 3.76 1.12
CA LYS A 48 5.75 5.14 1.62
C LYS A 48 4.31 5.61 1.38
N ALA A 49 3.74 5.33 0.20
CA ALA A 49 2.37 5.73 -0.14
C ALA A 49 1.32 5.03 0.73
N THR A 50 1.52 3.74 1.04
CA THR A 50 0.57 2.94 1.83
C THR A 50 0.82 3.05 3.35
N ASN A 51 2.00 3.49 3.79
CA ASN A 51 2.33 3.65 5.20
C ASN A 51 1.37 4.55 6.00
N PRO A 52 0.95 5.75 5.55
CA PRO A 52 0.02 6.58 6.33
C PRO A 52 -1.33 5.89 6.55
N LEU A 53 -1.79 5.08 5.57
CA LEU A 53 -3.03 4.33 5.66
C LEU A 53 -2.93 3.16 6.66
N ILE A 54 -1.76 2.53 6.75
CA ILE A 54 -1.53 1.35 7.60
C ILE A 54 -1.03 1.77 9.00
N ALA A 55 -0.48 2.97 9.18
CA ALA A 55 0.01 3.50 10.45
C ALA A 55 -0.96 3.38 11.63
N PRO A 56 -2.27 3.67 11.51
CA PRO A 56 -3.21 3.46 12.60
C PRO A 56 -3.49 1.97 12.90
N PHE A 57 -3.36 1.09 11.90
CA PHE A 57 -3.59 -0.36 12.03
C PHE A 57 -2.33 -1.15 12.43
N ARG A 58 -1.15 -0.51 12.43
CA ARG A 58 0.13 -1.11 12.87
C ARG A 58 0.14 -1.54 14.33
N SER A 59 -0.78 -1.03 15.14
CA SER A 59 -0.96 -1.46 16.53
C SER A 59 -1.45 -2.90 16.64
N VAL A 60 -2.20 -3.39 15.65
CA VAL A 60 -2.79 -4.74 15.63
C VAL A 60 -2.01 -5.70 14.73
N LEU A 61 -1.44 -5.21 13.63
CA LEU A 61 -0.72 -6.03 12.66
C LEU A 61 0.81 -5.80 12.78
N PRO A 62 1.60 -6.81 13.21
CA PRO A 62 3.04 -6.68 13.30
C PRO A 62 3.66 -6.46 11.91
N ILE A 63 4.60 -5.52 11.87
CA ILE A 63 5.27 -5.11 10.64
C ILE A 63 6.42 -6.08 10.35
N LEU A 64 6.23 -7.02 9.43
CA LEU A 64 7.29 -7.90 8.89
C LEU A 64 8.25 -7.16 7.92
N GLY A 65 8.51 -5.87 8.15
CA GLY A 65 9.08 -4.96 7.15
C GLY A 65 10.51 -4.49 7.41
N ARG A 66 11.21 -5.04 8.40
CA ARG A 66 12.60 -4.70 8.74
C ARG A 66 13.27 -5.88 9.45
N ILE A 67 13.58 -6.97 8.75
CA ILE A 67 14.67 -7.82 9.23
C ILE A 67 15.93 -7.22 8.61
N ASP A 68 16.46 -6.21 9.27
CA ASP A 68 17.73 -5.58 8.94
C ASP A 68 18.87 -6.49 9.42
N LEU A 69 18.98 -7.67 8.79
CA LEU A 69 20.07 -8.62 9.01
C LEU A 69 21.44 -7.99 8.65
N ALA A 70 21.44 -6.95 7.80
CA ALA A 70 22.65 -6.24 7.41
C ALA A 70 23.30 -5.50 8.59
N ASN A 71 22.50 -4.93 9.50
CA ASN A 71 23.02 -4.25 10.68
C ASN A 71 23.44 -5.21 11.81
N MET A 72 22.89 -6.43 11.86
CA MET A 72 23.30 -7.47 12.84
C MET A 72 24.61 -8.17 12.47
N MET A 73 24.96 -8.25 11.18
CA MET A 73 26.21 -8.87 10.72
C MET A 73 27.42 -7.91 10.70
N ALA A 74 27.18 -6.61 10.84
CA ALA A 74 28.23 -5.59 10.84
C ALA A 74 28.78 -5.26 12.25
N ALA A 75 28.33 -5.99 13.28
CA ALA A 75 28.78 -5.86 14.67
C ALA A 75 29.68 -7.04 15.08
#